data_AF-A0A804N2K2-F1
#
_entry.id   AF-A0A804N2K2-F1
#
_cell.length_a   1.000
_cell.length_b   1.000
_cell.length_c   1.000
_cell.angle_alpha   90.00
_cell.angle_beta   90.00
_cell.angle_gamma   90.00
#
_symmetry.space_group_name_H-M   'P 1'
#
loop_
_entity.id
_entity.type
_entity.pdbx_description
1 polymer ?
#
loop_
_entity_poly.entity_id
_entity_poly.type
_entity_poly.pdbx_seq_one_letter_code
_entity_poly.pdbx_strand_id
1 'polypeptide(L)'
;MKSTCMMILHLLHVPGLRRFGSHRREPSQPGPGEGVAVERRPPRAGGDPGGQAAARERVPRDRVLRRHPRLRRPRRVRSNVLSSGAIDYGVPSGRRDGLTSAASDDSRSLPPPFARLDRLTELFAAKGFTQDELVTLSGAHSVGRAHCASFSHRIHIHPTVSETMDAQYGAGLQQRCPTDAGDAVDQDQATPADLDNQYYRNLLAGKVLFRSDWALISDNTTSQMVPDNAGNQAQWAAKFVDAMRKMG
;
A
#
# COMPACT_ATOMS: atom_id res chain seq x y z
N MET A 1 -13.95 10.79 10.83
CA MET A 1 -13.24 9.57 10.40
C MET A 1 -12.38 9.91 9.20
N LYS A 2 -11.23 10.52 9.45
CA LYS A 2 -10.22 10.90 8.45
C LYS A 2 -8.93 10.23 8.91
N SER A 3 -8.17 9.66 7.98
CA SER A 3 -6.89 9.00 8.25
C SER A 3 -6.97 7.58 8.87
N THR A 4 -7.18 6.57 8.01
CA THR A 4 -6.78 5.16 8.26
C THR A 4 -6.22 4.47 7.01
N CYS A 5 -5.85 5.21 5.96
CA CYS A 5 -5.29 4.61 4.75
C CYS A 5 -3.86 5.13 4.59
N MET A 6 -2.88 4.55 5.29
CA MET A 6 -1.47 4.69 4.89
C MET A 6 -0.54 3.54 5.26
N MET A 7 -1.02 2.43 5.86
CA MET A 7 -0.34 1.15 5.66
C MET A 7 -0.64 0.53 4.29
N ILE A 8 -1.67 1.02 3.58
CA ILE A 8 -2.08 0.53 2.25
C ILE A 8 -1.94 1.61 1.16
N LEU A 9 -1.67 2.88 1.49
CA LEU A 9 -1.73 3.97 0.51
C LEU A 9 -0.53 4.02 -0.47
N HIS A 10 0.52 3.21 -0.26
CA HIS A 10 1.58 3.06 -1.27
C HIS A 10 1.28 2.01 -2.36
N LEU A 11 0.09 1.38 -2.36
CA LEU A 11 -0.36 0.46 -3.42
C LEU A 11 -1.01 1.16 -4.65
N LEU A 12 -0.71 2.45 -4.86
CA LEU A 12 -1.26 3.27 -5.94
C LEU A 12 -0.18 3.78 -6.92
N HIS A 13 0.78 2.95 -7.33
CA HIS A 13 1.52 3.13 -8.60
C HIS A 13 2.24 1.82 -9.00
N VAL A 14 1.55 0.93 -9.70
CA VAL A 14 2.20 -0.11 -10.51
C VAL A 14 1.80 0.11 -11.97
N PRO A 15 2.61 0.82 -12.77
CA PRO A 15 2.48 0.79 -14.21
C PRO A 15 3.13 -0.49 -14.73
N GLY A 16 2.35 -1.38 -15.34
CA GLY A 16 2.92 -2.46 -16.17
C GLY A 16 2.60 -3.89 -15.75
N LEU A 17 1.33 -4.29 -15.91
CA LEU A 17 1.01 -5.70 -16.19
C LEU A 17 0.52 -5.78 -17.63
N ARG A 18 1.48 -5.86 -18.57
CA ARG A 18 1.19 -6.32 -19.94
C ARG A 18 0.99 -7.83 -19.87
N ARG A 19 -0.16 -8.26 -20.39
CA ARG A 19 -0.53 -9.67 -20.55
C ARG A 19 0.58 -10.44 -21.24
N PHE A 20 0.95 -11.57 -20.64
CA PHE A 20 1.67 -12.65 -21.29
C PHE A 20 0.91 -13.12 -22.53
N GLY A 21 1.58 -13.09 -23.66
CA GLY A 21 1.16 -13.68 -24.92
C GLY A 21 2.40 -14.01 -25.74
N SER A 22 2.75 -15.30 -25.73
CA SER A 22 3.60 -16.03 -26.69
C SER A 22 4.98 -15.46 -27.08
N HIS A 23 6.00 -16.24 -26.71
CA HIS A 23 7.38 -16.22 -27.21
C HIS A 23 7.56 -15.90 -28.71
N ARG A 24 8.46 -14.96 -29.01
CA ARG A 24 9.60 -15.15 -29.94
C ARG A 24 10.71 -14.12 -29.66
N ARG A 25 11.95 -14.61 -29.67
CA ARG A 25 13.21 -13.90 -29.39
C ARG A 25 13.62 -13.04 -30.59
N GLU A 26 14.22 -11.87 -30.35
CA GLU A 26 15.55 -11.48 -30.87
C GLU A 26 16.08 -10.20 -30.18
N PRO A 27 17.42 -10.00 -30.05
CA PRO A 27 18.02 -8.98 -29.18
C PRO A 27 18.73 -7.81 -29.90
N SER A 28 19.03 -6.76 -29.09
CA SER A 28 20.11 -5.73 -29.21
C SER A 28 20.04 -4.71 -30.37
N GLN A 29 20.36 -3.41 -30.25
CA GLN A 29 20.71 -2.43 -29.20
C GLN A 29 20.70 -1.00 -29.88
N PRO A 30 21.01 0.15 -29.21
CA PRO A 30 20.25 1.41 -29.36
C PRO A 30 20.98 2.57 -30.08
N GLY A 31 20.27 3.68 -30.31
CA GLY A 31 20.82 4.97 -30.73
C GLY A 31 20.01 6.17 -30.18
N PRO A 32 20.64 7.32 -29.85
CA PRO A 32 20.03 8.40 -29.06
C PRO A 32 19.57 9.60 -29.89
N GLY A 33 18.72 10.43 -29.29
CA GLY A 33 18.60 11.87 -29.62
C GLY A 33 17.45 12.24 -30.55
N GLU A 34 16.44 12.93 -30.03
CA GLU A 34 16.09 14.31 -30.42
C GLU A 34 14.86 14.76 -29.63
N GLY A 35 14.98 15.94 -29.01
CA GLY A 35 13.92 16.57 -28.22
C GLY A 35 12.95 17.32 -29.11
N VAL A 36 11.66 17.26 -28.77
CA VAL A 36 10.63 18.12 -29.33
C VAL A 36 10.00 18.93 -28.20
N ALA A 37 10.27 20.23 -28.24
CA ALA A 37 9.63 21.24 -27.41
C ALA A 37 8.16 21.41 -27.83
N VAL A 38 7.24 21.38 -26.86
CA VAL A 38 5.83 21.74 -27.07
C VAL A 38 5.65 23.21 -26.69
N GLU A 39 5.40 24.01 -27.71
CA GLU A 39 5.11 25.44 -27.64
C GLU A 39 3.75 25.71 -26.95
N ARG A 40 3.76 26.62 -25.98
CA ARG A 40 2.56 27.07 -25.25
C ARG A 40 1.91 28.24 -26.00
N ARG A 41 0.66 28.07 -26.45
CA ARG A 41 -0.16 29.19 -26.95
C ARG A 41 -0.72 30.05 -25.80
N PRO A 42 -0.79 31.38 -25.97
CA PRO A 42 -1.28 32.33 -24.97
C PRO A 42 -2.82 32.39 -24.94
N PRO A 43 -3.42 32.94 -23.86
CA PRO A 43 -4.87 32.96 -23.68
C PRO A 43 -5.50 34.08 -24.52
N ARG A 44 -6.66 33.79 -25.13
CA ARG A 44 -7.52 34.82 -25.73
C ARG A 44 -8.45 35.42 -24.68
N ALA A 45 -8.45 36.75 -24.63
CA ALA A 45 -9.42 37.59 -23.95
C ALA A 45 -10.56 38.01 -24.90
N GLY A 46 -11.72 38.33 -24.32
CA GLY A 46 -12.96 38.80 -24.97
C GLY A 46 -14.11 37.83 -24.66
N GLY A 47 -15.20 38.16 -23.98
CA GLY A 47 -15.81 39.45 -23.68
C GLY A 47 -17.19 39.47 -24.34
N ASP A 48 -18.26 39.15 -23.59
CA ASP A 48 -19.60 39.74 -23.75
C ASP A 48 -20.50 39.38 -22.54
N PRO A 49 -21.26 40.32 -21.93
CA PRO A 49 -22.20 40.05 -20.85
C PRO A 49 -23.64 39.97 -21.39
N GLY A 50 -24.28 38.82 -21.25
CA GLY A 50 -25.68 38.64 -21.66
C GLY A 50 -26.40 37.68 -20.73
N GLY A 51 -27.10 38.23 -19.74
CA GLY A 51 -27.86 37.47 -18.76
C GLY A 51 -29.04 36.76 -19.38
N GLN A 52 -29.19 35.47 -19.06
CA GLN A 52 -30.48 34.77 -19.01
C GLN A 52 -30.46 33.83 -17.81
N ALA A 53 -31.43 34.03 -16.93
CA ALA A 53 -31.62 33.27 -15.70
C ALA A 53 -31.94 31.80 -16.04
N ALA A 54 -30.92 30.93 -15.97
CA ALA A 54 -31.14 29.49 -16.05
C ALA A 54 -31.79 29.00 -14.75
N ALA A 55 -33.03 28.54 -14.88
CA ALA A 55 -33.80 27.93 -13.81
C ALA A 55 -33.00 26.83 -13.10
N ARG A 56 -33.02 26.84 -11.76
CA ARG A 56 -32.45 25.78 -10.93
C ARG A 56 -33.27 24.50 -11.10
N GLU A 57 -32.86 23.62 -11.99
CA GLU A 57 -33.45 22.29 -12.09
C GLU A 57 -33.01 21.45 -10.87
N ARG A 58 -33.93 21.23 -9.93
CA ARG A 58 -33.72 20.29 -8.83
C ARG A 58 -33.71 18.87 -9.41
N VAL A 59 -32.57 18.21 -9.37
CA VAL A 59 -32.48 16.77 -9.64
C VAL A 59 -33.35 16.04 -8.61
N PRO A 60 -34.42 15.33 -9.03
CA PRO A 60 -35.24 14.55 -8.10
C PRO A 60 -34.37 13.50 -7.39
N ARG A 61 -34.49 13.41 -6.06
CA ARG A 61 -33.72 12.45 -5.23
C ARG A 61 -33.84 11.00 -5.71
N ASP A 62 -34.92 10.69 -6.43
CA ASP A 62 -35.22 9.35 -6.91
C ASP A 62 -34.47 8.98 -8.21
N ARG A 63 -33.76 9.93 -8.83
CA ARG A 63 -32.92 9.68 -10.03
C ARG A 63 -31.47 9.32 -9.72
N VAL A 64 -30.97 9.59 -8.51
CA VAL A 64 -29.57 9.28 -8.15
C VAL A 64 -29.31 7.78 -7.94
N LEU A 65 -30.36 6.96 -7.83
CA LEU A 65 -30.26 5.51 -7.60
C LEU A 65 -30.92 4.62 -8.67
N ARG A 66 -31.19 5.12 -9.89
CA ARG A 66 -31.47 4.21 -11.03
C ARG A 66 -30.16 3.66 -11.59
N ARG A 67 -29.53 2.74 -10.84
CA ARG A 67 -28.31 2.06 -11.27
C ARG A 67 -28.64 1.04 -12.36
N HIS A 68 -28.00 1.19 -13.53
CA HIS A 68 -27.96 0.18 -14.60
C HIS A 68 -27.67 -1.23 -14.02
N PRO A 69 -28.19 -2.32 -14.59
CA PRO A 69 -27.92 -3.69 -14.13
C PRO A 69 -26.42 -4.01 -14.02
N ARG A 70 -25.57 -3.37 -14.83
CA ARG A 70 -24.10 -3.51 -14.81
C ARG A 70 -23.42 -2.82 -13.61
N LEU A 71 -24.12 -1.99 -12.85
CA LEU A 71 -23.64 -1.30 -11.64
C LEU A 71 -24.07 -2.00 -10.33
N ARG A 72 -24.69 -3.19 -10.42
CA ARG A 72 -25.09 -4.01 -9.26
C ARG A 72 -23.99 -4.92 -8.72
N ARG A 73 -22.82 -5.01 -9.38
CA ARG A 73 -21.71 -5.79 -8.83
C ARG A 73 -21.09 -5.02 -7.66
N PRO A 74 -20.92 -5.64 -6.48
CA PRO A 74 -20.16 -5.03 -5.41
C PRO A 74 -18.77 -4.67 -5.94
N ARG A 75 -18.25 -3.51 -5.55
CA ARG A 75 -16.89 -3.14 -5.89
C ARG A 75 -15.97 -4.17 -5.25
N ARG A 76 -15.26 -4.94 -6.07
CA ARG A 76 -14.23 -5.86 -5.60
C ARG A 76 -12.95 -5.08 -5.32
N VAL A 77 -12.24 -5.51 -4.28
CA VAL A 77 -10.95 -4.92 -3.91
C VAL A 77 -9.84 -5.40 -4.84
N ARG A 78 -8.79 -4.59 -4.98
CA ARG A 78 -7.60 -4.97 -5.75
C ARG A 78 -6.90 -6.19 -5.17
N SER A 79 -7.00 -6.40 -3.85
CA SER A 79 -6.45 -7.56 -3.14
C SER A 79 -6.87 -8.89 -3.77
N ASN A 80 -8.08 -8.98 -4.32
CA ASN A 80 -8.56 -10.18 -5.03
C ASN A 80 -7.66 -10.55 -6.22
N VAL A 81 -7.22 -9.56 -7.00
CA VAL A 81 -6.34 -9.79 -8.14
C VAL A 81 -4.94 -10.18 -7.67
N LEU A 82 -4.40 -9.47 -6.69
CA LEU A 82 -3.05 -9.70 -6.17
C LEU A 82 -2.92 -11.03 -5.41
N SER A 83 -4.01 -11.52 -4.83
CA SER A 83 -4.03 -12.78 -4.08
C SER A 83 -4.57 -13.96 -4.90
N SER A 84 -4.69 -13.82 -6.22
CA SER A 84 -5.28 -14.84 -7.12
C SER A 84 -6.63 -15.41 -6.64
N GLY A 85 -7.51 -14.57 -6.07
CA GLY A 85 -8.82 -15.00 -5.57
C GLY A 85 -8.91 -15.19 -4.05
N ALA A 86 -7.80 -15.35 -3.34
CA ALA A 86 -7.82 -15.69 -1.92
C ALA A 86 -8.43 -14.60 -1.00
N ILE A 87 -8.28 -13.33 -1.36
CA ILE A 87 -8.77 -12.17 -0.60
C ILE A 87 -9.86 -11.49 -1.41
N ASP A 88 -11.09 -11.99 -1.28
CA ASP A 88 -12.26 -11.46 -1.98
C ASP A 88 -13.39 -11.12 -1.00
N TYR A 89 -13.81 -9.86 -0.99
CA TYR A 89 -14.92 -9.39 -0.17
C TYR A 89 -15.63 -8.18 -0.79
N GLY A 90 -16.91 -8.06 -0.47
CA GLY A 90 -17.66 -6.84 -0.75
C GLY A 90 -17.23 -5.71 0.17
N VAL A 91 -16.92 -4.54 -0.40
CA VAL A 91 -16.61 -3.34 0.40
C VAL A 91 -17.92 -2.67 0.83
N PRO A 92 -18.14 -2.46 2.15
CA PRO A 92 -19.27 -1.67 2.63
C PRO A 92 -19.30 -0.29 1.97
N SER A 93 -20.47 0.12 1.51
CA SER A 93 -20.67 1.40 0.82
C SER A 93 -21.52 2.36 1.66
N GLY A 94 -21.58 3.63 1.28
CA GLY A 94 -22.39 4.65 1.97
C GLY A 94 -21.59 5.64 2.83
N ARG A 95 -20.26 5.50 2.92
CA ARG A 95 -19.37 6.52 3.50
C ARG A 95 -19.49 7.84 2.73
N ARG A 96 -19.42 8.96 3.47
CA ARG A 96 -19.48 10.33 2.94
C ARG A 96 -18.10 10.97 3.00
N ASP A 97 -17.84 11.89 2.09
CA ASP A 97 -16.56 12.59 2.01
C ASP A 97 -16.37 13.54 3.20
N GLY A 98 -15.15 13.58 3.73
CA GLY A 98 -14.77 14.55 4.75
C GLY A 98 -14.58 15.94 4.15
N LEU A 99 -14.98 17.00 4.89
CA LEU A 99 -14.94 18.38 4.39
C LEU A 99 -13.64 19.16 4.70
N THR A 100 -12.68 18.54 5.41
CA THR A 100 -11.40 19.18 5.78
C THR A 100 -10.29 18.15 5.78
N SER A 101 -9.05 18.58 5.57
CA SER A 101 -7.84 17.75 5.67
C SER A 101 -6.75 18.60 6.32
N ALA A 102 -5.94 18.02 7.21
CA ALA A 102 -4.84 18.71 7.86
C ALA A 102 -3.62 17.78 7.95
N ALA A 103 -2.45 18.26 7.53
CA ALA A 103 -1.21 17.47 7.60
C ALA A 103 -0.84 17.07 9.04
N SER A 104 -1.29 17.84 10.03
CA SER A 104 -1.11 17.53 11.46
C SER A 104 -1.85 16.28 11.93
N ASP A 105 -2.86 15.80 11.19
CA ASP A 105 -3.61 14.60 11.54
C ASP A 105 -2.76 13.34 11.27
N ASP A 106 -1.88 13.40 10.28
CA ASP A 106 -1.09 12.26 9.80
C ASP A 106 0.03 11.90 10.76
N SER A 107 0.83 12.88 11.20
CA SER A 107 1.96 12.64 12.11
C SER A 107 1.56 12.08 13.47
N ARG A 108 0.29 12.27 13.87
CA ARG A 108 -0.28 11.75 15.13
C ARG A 108 -0.93 10.38 14.98
N SER A 109 -1.45 10.07 13.79
CA SER A 109 -2.33 8.92 13.58
C SER A 109 -1.69 7.79 12.77
N LEU A 110 -0.66 8.09 11.99
CA LEU A 110 -0.03 7.11 11.12
C LEU A 110 1.16 6.43 11.83
N PRO A 111 1.21 5.08 11.82
CA PRO A 111 2.36 4.36 12.33
C PRO A 111 3.62 4.66 11.52
N PRO A 112 4.72 5.13 12.15
CA PRO A 112 5.99 5.28 11.46
C PRO A 112 6.68 3.92 11.22
N PRO A 113 7.50 3.78 10.17
CA PRO A 113 8.20 2.52 9.85
C PRO A 113 9.24 2.10 10.90
N PHE A 114 9.58 3.01 11.82
CA PHE A 114 10.51 2.78 12.92
C PHE A 114 9.81 2.50 14.28
N ALA A 115 8.47 2.44 14.30
CA ALA A 115 7.70 2.22 15.53
C ALA A 115 8.06 0.89 16.22
N ARG A 116 8.04 0.91 17.55
CA ARG A 116 8.08 -0.27 18.42
C ARG A 116 6.66 -0.84 18.59
N LEU A 117 6.55 -2.08 19.07
CA LEU A 117 5.28 -2.80 19.16
C LEU A 117 4.24 -2.10 20.07
N ASP A 118 4.69 -1.53 21.18
CA ASP A 118 3.85 -0.73 22.09
C ASP A 118 3.18 0.43 21.35
N ARG A 119 3.94 1.19 20.57
CA ARG A 119 3.40 2.31 19.77
C ARG A 119 2.49 1.82 18.65
N LEU A 120 2.83 0.71 17.98
CA LEU A 120 1.95 0.09 16.98
C LEU A 120 0.61 -0.33 17.58
N THR A 121 0.67 -0.98 18.75
CA THR A 121 -0.50 -1.44 19.51
C THR A 121 -1.37 -0.26 19.91
N GLU A 122 -0.78 0.81 20.46
CA GLU A 122 -1.51 2.03 20.85
C GLU A 122 -2.24 2.65 19.65
N LEU A 123 -1.55 2.81 18.52
CA LEU A 123 -2.12 3.41 17.32
C LEU A 123 -3.26 2.58 16.71
N PHE A 124 -3.12 1.24 16.70
CA PHE A 124 -4.16 0.35 16.21
C PHE A 124 -5.35 0.25 17.17
N ALA A 125 -5.09 0.17 18.48
CA ALA A 125 -6.13 0.16 19.50
C ALA A 125 -6.95 1.46 19.50
N ALA A 126 -6.30 2.62 19.28
CA ALA A 126 -6.98 3.90 19.12
C ALA A 126 -7.94 3.94 17.90
N LYS A 127 -7.80 3.01 16.97
CA LYS A 127 -8.69 2.82 15.80
C LYS A 127 -9.61 1.61 15.95
N GLY A 128 -9.64 0.98 17.13
CA GLY A 128 -10.49 -0.15 17.46
C GLY A 128 -9.97 -1.51 17.00
N PHE A 129 -8.69 -1.63 16.65
CA PHE A 129 -8.08 -2.89 16.23
C PHE A 129 -7.37 -3.62 17.36
N THR A 130 -7.39 -4.95 17.32
CA THR A 130 -6.64 -5.83 18.23
C THR A 130 -5.18 -5.98 17.75
N GLN A 131 -4.33 -6.56 18.60
CA GLN A 131 -2.96 -6.92 18.19
C GLN A 131 -2.95 -7.99 17.08
N ASP A 132 -3.88 -8.94 17.09
CA ASP A 132 -3.99 -9.94 16.00
C ASP A 132 -4.35 -9.28 14.67
N GLU A 133 -5.23 -8.28 14.70
CA GLU A 133 -5.57 -7.49 13.50
C GLU A 133 -4.41 -6.61 13.05
N LEU A 134 -3.63 -6.04 13.97
CA LEU A 134 -2.37 -5.35 13.65
C LEU A 134 -1.43 -6.30 12.88
N VAL A 135 -1.10 -7.45 13.46
CA VAL A 135 -0.19 -8.43 12.83
C VAL A 135 -0.73 -8.87 11.47
N THR A 136 -2.03 -9.16 11.40
CA THR A 136 -2.71 -9.59 10.17
C THR A 136 -2.62 -8.55 9.06
N LEU A 137 -2.89 -7.28 9.38
CA LEU A 137 -2.90 -6.18 8.42
C LEU A 137 -1.49 -5.78 7.97
N SER A 138 -0.47 -6.01 8.80
CA SER A 138 0.94 -5.86 8.39
C SER A 138 1.32 -6.81 7.25
N GLY A 139 0.61 -7.93 7.08
CA GLY A 139 0.74 -8.80 5.89
C GLY A 139 0.48 -8.10 4.56
N ALA A 140 -0.11 -6.90 4.54
CA ALA A 140 -0.20 -6.09 3.33
C ALA A 140 1.18 -5.72 2.74
N HIS A 141 2.25 -5.74 3.54
CA HIS A 141 3.63 -5.56 3.08
C HIS A 141 4.18 -6.74 2.25
N SER A 142 3.37 -7.78 2.00
CA SER A 142 3.67 -8.81 0.98
C SER A 142 3.73 -8.24 -0.44
N VAL A 143 3.21 -7.03 -0.66
CA VAL A 143 3.21 -6.36 -1.96
C VAL A 143 3.59 -4.89 -1.82
N GLY A 144 4.09 -4.31 -2.91
CA GLY A 144 4.42 -2.89 -2.99
C GLY A 144 5.89 -2.58 -2.74
N ARG A 145 6.22 -1.28 -2.76
CA ARG A 145 7.59 -0.79 -2.71
C ARG A 145 7.78 0.24 -1.61
N ALA A 146 9.00 0.35 -1.08
CA ALA A 146 9.39 1.30 -0.06
C ALA A 146 10.64 2.07 -0.48
N HIS A 147 10.65 3.39 -0.24
CA HIS A 147 11.83 4.22 -0.46
C HIS A 147 12.91 3.92 0.59
N CYS A 148 14.19 4.03 0.18
CA CYS A 148 15.35 3.80 1.04
C CYS A 148 15.27 4.55 2.38
N ALA A 149 14.86 5.83 2.35
CA ALA A 149 14.68 6.66 3.54
C ALA A 149 13.75 6.06 4.62
N SER A 150 12.82 5.18 4.26
CA SER A 150 11.88 4.56 5.22
C SER A 150 12.53 3.48 6.09
N PHE A 151 13.66 2.90 5.67
CA PHE A 151 14.34 1.81 6.38
C PHE A 151 15.86 2.01 6.50
N SER A 152 16.39 3.13 6.03
CA SER A 152 17.83 3.42 6.02
C SER A 152 18.47 3.36 7.42
N HIS A 153 17.73 3.74 8.46
CA HIS A 153 18.12 3.59 9.86
C HIS A 153 18.50 2.15 10.27
N ARG A 154 18.10 1.12 9.49
CA ARG A 154 18.48 -0.28 9.72
C ARG A 154 19.67 -0.74 8.90
N ILE A 155 20.02 -0.05 7.81
CA ILE A 155 21.09 -0.47 6.89
C ILE A 155 22.30 0.47 6.91
N HIS A 156 22.16 1.71 7.35
CA HIS A 156 23.27 2.67 7.48
C HIS A 156 23.94 2.63 8.86
N ILE A 157 24.05 1.44 9.47
CA ILE A 157 24.77 1.19 10.74
C ILE A 157 26.18 0.69 10.42
N HIS A 158 26.97 1.50 9.71
CA HIS A 158 28.22 1.06 9.08
C HIS A 158 29.29 0.63 10.12
N PRO A 159 30.04 -0.47 9.88
CA PRO A 159 30.08 -1.32 8.68
C PRO A 159 29.02 -2.45 8.64
N THR A 160 28.10 -2.48 9.60
CA THR A 160 27.09 -3.54 9.77
C THR A 160 25.70 -3.11 9.30
N VAL A 161 24.71 -3.98 9.53
CA VAL A 161 23.28 -3.65 9.49
C VAL A 161 22.67 -3.87 10.87
N SER A 162 21.40 -3.52 11.05
CA SER A 162 20.64 -3.79 12.27
C SER A 162 20.77 -5.25 12.68
N GLU A 163 21.03 -5.52 13.96
CA GLU A 163 21.13 -6.89 14.51
C GLU A 163 19.86 -7.73 14.30
N THR A 164 18.74 -7.06 14.06
CA THR A 164 17.42 -7.63 13.77
C THR A 164 17.15 -7.85 12.29
N MET A 165 18.17 -7.75 11.45
CA MET A 165 18.09 -7.93 10.00
C MET A 165 19.08 -9.02 9.58
N ASP A 166 18.66 -9.92 8.70
CA ASP A 166 19.55 -10.88 8.07
C ASP A 166 20.72 -10.15 7.39
N ALA A 167 21.94 -10.53 7.74
CA ALA A 167 23.15 -9.79 7.36
C ALA A 167 23.34 -9.76 5.84
N GLN A 168 23.04 -10.86 5.14
CA GLN A 168 23.16 -10.94 3.68
C GLN A 168 22.10 -10.08 2.99
N TYR A 169 20.86 -10.15 3.44
CA TYR A 169 19.77 -9.30 2.96
C TYR A 169 20.08 -7.82 3.17
N GLY A 170 20.52 -7.45 4.38
CA GLY A 170 20.90 -6.08 4.71
C GLY A 170 22.07 -5.55 3.87
N ALA A 171 23.10 -6.36 3.64
CA ALA A 171 24.21 -6.00 2.76
C ALA A 171 23.74 -5.74 1.31
N GLY A 172 22.81 -6.56 0.80
CA GLY A 172 22.18 -6.32 -0.51
C GLY A 172 21.38 -5.01 -0.55
N LEU A 173 20.70 -4.65 0.54
CA LEU A 173 20.01 -3.36 0.65
C LEU A 173 20.98 -2.18 0.72
N GLN A 174 22.12 -2.29 1.41
CA GLN A 174 23.16 -1.25 1.41
C GLN A 174 23.67 -0.94 -0.01
N GLN A 175 23.83 -1.96 -0.86
CA GLN A 175 24.25 -1.75 -2.26
C GLN A 175 23.17 -1.06 -3.10
N ARG A 176 21.89 -1.40 -2.88
CA ARG A 176 20.74 -0.80 -3.59
C ARG A 176 20.39 0.60 -3.10
N CYS A 177 20.64 0.86 -1.82
CA CYS A 177 20.38 2.11 -1.13
C CYS A 177 21.68 2.62 -0.50
N PRO A 178 22.65 3.11 -1.31
CA PRO A 178 23.91 3.65 -0.79
C PRO A 178 23.69 4.97 -0.02
N THR A 179 22.58 5.65 -0.28
CA THR A 179 22.13 6.83 0.46
C THR A 179 20.62 6.72 0.72
N ASP A 180 20.08 7.62 1.56
CA ASP A 180 18.63 7.76 1.74
C ASP A 180 17.90 8.12 0.44
N ALA A 181 18.62 8.75 -0.49
CA ALA A 181 18.16 9.00 -1.85
C ALA A 181 18.40 7.75 -2.71
N GLY A 182 17.31 7.11 -3.12
CA GLY A 182 17.36 5.93 -3.96
C GLY A 182 15.97 5.52 -4.44
N ASP A 183 15.95 4.68 -5.47
CA ASP A 183 14.73 4.07 -5.96
C ASP A 183 14.05 3.25 -4.85
N ALA A 184 12.74 3.06 -4.99
CA ALA A 184 12.01 2.20 -4.07
C ALA A 184 12.39 0.72 -4.28
N VAL A 185 12.48 -0.05 -3.20
CA VAL A 185 12.72 -1.50 -3.23
C VAL A 185 11.42 -2.25 -2.91
N ASP A 186 11.25 -3.47 -3.41
CA ASP A 186 10.09 -4.30 -3.07
C ASP A 186 10.08 -4.63 -1.58
N GLN A 187 8.90 -4.56 -0.95
CA GLN A 187 8.73 -4.88 0.48
C GLN A 187 8.83 -6.39 0.73
N ASP A 188 8.37 -7.20 -0.23
CA ASP A 188 8.61 -8.63 -0.30
C ASP A 188 9.52 -8.95 -1.49
N GLN A 189 10.75 -9.37 -1.22
CA GLN A 189 11.70 -9.76 -2.26
C GLN A 189 11.44 -11.14 -2.89
N ALA A 190 10.61 -11.98 -2.26
CA ALA A 190 10.38 -13.36 -2.69
C ALA A 190 9.18 -13.46 -3.64
N THR A 191 8.08 -12.74 -3.35
CA THR A 191 6.85 -12.75 -4.17
C THR A 191 6.28 -11.33 -4.35
N PRO A 192 7.04 -10.37 -4.93
CA PRO A 192 6.69 -8.92 -4.92
C PRO A 192 5.35 -8.55 -5.58
N ALA A 193 4.78 -9.45 -6.39
CA ALA A 193 3.53 -9.24 -7.11
C ALA A 193 2.32 -9.96 -6.48
N ASP A 194 2.55 -10.83 -5.50
CA ASP A 194 1.53 -11.69 -4.92
C ASP A 194 1.21 -11.25 -3.49
N LEU A 195 -0.06 -11.00 -3.21
CA LEU A 195 -0.54 -10.74 -1.86
C LEU A 195 -0.77 -12.08 -1.16
N ASP A 196 0.28 -12.59 -0.53
CA ASP A 196 0.33 -13.88 0.15
C ASP A 196 0.94 -13.75 1.57
N ASN A 197 1.24 -14.89 2.20
CA ASN A 197 1.81 -14.95 3.54
C ASN A 197 3.35 -15.03 3.55
N GLN A 198 4.01 -14.82 2.41
CA GLN A 198 5.47 -14.81 2.29
C GLN A 198 6.09 -13.68 3.13
N TYR A 199 5.38 -12.56 3.33
CA TYR A 199 5.72 -11.53 4.31
C TYR A 199 6.10 -12.12 5.69
N TYR A 200 5.30 -13.05 6.22
CA TYR A 200 5.57 -13.63 7.55
C TYR A 200 6.75 -14.59 7.53
N ARG A 201 6.99 -15.28 6.41
CA ARG A 201 8.19 -16.11 6.21
C ARG A 201 9.45 -15.25 6.14
N ASN A 202 9.36 -14.10 5.48
CA ASN A 202 10.44 -13.11 5.45
C ASN A 202 10.70 -12.54 6.86
N LEU A 203 9.64 -12.29 7.64
CA LEU A 203 9.75 -11.83 9.03
C LEU A 203 10.48 -12.86 9.92
N LEU A 204 10.11 -14.15 9.83
CA LEU A 204 10.80 -15.25 10.53
C LEU A 204 12.28 -15.35 10.13
N ALA A 205 12.62 -15.03 8.89
CA ALA A 205 13.98 -15.07 8.37
C ALA A 205 14.79 -13.78 8.62
N GLY A 206 14.22 -12.76 9.27
CA GLY A 206 14.88 -11.45 9.45
C GLY A 206 15.03 -10.64 8.16
N LYS A 207 14.24 -10.95 7.13
CA LYS A 207 14.31 -10.35 5.78
C LYS A 207 13.15 -9.38 5.52
N VAL A 208 12.92 -8.47 6.46
CA VAL A 208 11.89 -7.41 6.37
C VAL A 208 12.55 -6.05 6.33
N LEU A 209 11.93 -5.07 5.67
CA LEU A 209 12.47 -3.71 5.52
C LEU A 209 12.32 -2.88 6.79
N PHE A 210 11.11 -2.79 7.35
CA PHE A 210 10.84 -1.83 8.42
C PHE A 210 11.14 -2.38 9.80
N ARG A 211 11.54 -1.51 10.73
CA ARG A 211 11.68 -1.91 12.14
C ARG A 211 10.31 -2.23 12.73
N SER A 212 9.24 -1.57 12.26
CA SER A 212 7.86 -1.89 12.62
C SER A 212 7.44 -3.29 12.20
N ASP A 213 8.00 -3.85 11.12
CA ASP A 213 7.74 -5.25 10.74
C ASP A 213 8.40 -6.19 11.75
N TRP A 214 9.70 -5.97 12.01
CA TRP A 214 10.43 -6.75 13.00
C TRP A 214 9.81 -6.67 14.40
N ALA A 215 9.20 -5.53 14.75
CA ALA A 215 8.56 -5.34 16.04
C ALA A 215 7.49 -6.40 16.34
N LEU A 216 6.83 -6.95 15.31
CA LEU A 216 5.76 -7.95 15.46
C LEU A 216 6.25 -9.31 15.97
N ILE A 217 7.54 -9.64 15.79
CA ILE A 217 8.13 -10.88 16.31
C ILE A 217 9.00 -10.65 17.57
N SER A 218 9.30 -9.38 17.89
CA SER A 218 10.23 -9.03 18.98
C SER A 218 9.67 -9.15 20.40
N ASP A 219 8.35 -9.34 20.55
CA ASP A 219 7.67 -9.44 21.84
C ASP A 219 6.81 -10.70 21.89
N ASN A 220 6.73 -11.31 23.09
CA ASN A 220 5.96 -12.52 23.34
C ASN A 220 4.46 -12.36 23.06
N THR A 221 3.90 -11.14 23.10
CA THR A 221 2.46 -10.94 22.88
C THR A 221 2.01 -11.23 21.45
N THR A 222 2.88 -11.01 20.46
CA THR A 222 2.55 -11.16 19.04
C THR A 222 3.43 -12.18 18.31
N SER A 223 4.54 -12.61 18.91
CA SER A 223 5.52 -13.48 18.26
C SER A 223 4.94 -14.78 17.73
N GLN A 224 3.98 -15.40 18.42
CA GLN A 224 3.33 -16.64 17.99
C GLN A 224 2.38 -16.44 16.79
N MET A 225 1.81 -15.24 16.62
CA MET A 225 0.91 -14.95 15.50
C MET A 225 1.64 -14.96 14.14
N VAL A 226 2.95 -14.69 14.15
CA VAL A 226 3.81 -14.67 12.96
C VAL A 226 3.97 -16.07 12.33
N PRO A 227 4.46 -17.11 13.04
CA PRO A 227 4.53 -18.46 12.50
C PRO A 227 3.15 -19.04 12.17
N ASP A 228 2.11 -18.69 12.92
CA ASP A 228 0.73 -19.12 12.62
C ASP A 228 0.28 -18.58 11.24
N ASN A 229 0.48 -17.29 10.98
CA ASN A 229 0.17 -16.68 9.68
C ASN A 229 1.09 -17.21 8.56
N ALA A 230 2.37 -17.47 8.84
CA ALA A 230 3.34 -18.03 7.88
C ALA A 230 3.02 -19.48 7.47
N GLY A 231 2.45 -20.26 8.40
CA GLY A 231 2.13 -21.67 8.21
C GLY A 231 0.83 -21.93 7.45
N ASN A 232 -0.10 -20.97 7.42
CA ASN A 232 -1.43 -21.17 6.84
C ASN A 232 -1.95 -19.97 6.03
N GLN A 233 -1.70 -20.00 4.72
CA GLN A 233 -2.14 -18.98 3.76
C GLN A 233 -3.65 -18.73 3.80
N ALA A 234 -4.46 -19.79 3.84
CA ALA A 234 -5.92 -19.67 3.79
C ALA A 234 -6.47 -19.02 5.07
N GLN A 235 -5.91 -19.39 6.22
CA GLN A 235 -6.28 -18.79 7.50
C GLN A 235 -5.87 -17.31 7.57
N TRP A 236 -4.63 -16.97 7.18
CA TRP A 236 -4.21 -15.57 7.13
C TRP A 236 -5.09 -14.75 6.17
N ALA A 237 -5.37 -15.26 4.97
CA ALA A 237 -6.22 -14.58 3.99
C ALA A 237 -7.63 -14.32 4.54
N ALA A 238 -8.23 -15.27 5.26
CA ALA A 238 -9.53 -15.09 5.93
C ALA A 238 -9.47 -13.99 7.00
N LYS A 239 -8.47 -14.01 7.88
CA LYS A 239 -8.24 -12.94 8.89
C LYS A 239 -8.05 -11.58 8.22
N PHE A 240 -7.29 -11.54 7.13
CA PHE A 240 -7.03 -10.32 6.37
C PHE A 240 -8.31 -9.75 5.76
N VAL A 241 -9.19 -10.60 5.22
CA VAL A 241 -10.51 -10.20 4.73
C VAL A 241 -11.33 -9.54 5.85
N ASP A 242 -11.39 -10.14 7.03
CA ASP A 242 -12.17 -9.62 8.15
C ASP A 242 -11.60 -8.31 8.69
N ALA A 243 -10.29 -8.23 8.88
CA ALA A 243 -9.61 -7.01 9.31
C ALA A 243 -9.80 -5.86 8.30
N MET A 244 -9.74 -6.17 7.00
CA MET A 244 -9.98 -5.18 5.95
C MET A 244 -11.44 -4.72 5.87
N ARG A 245 -12.41 -5.61 6.12
CA ARG A 245 -13.83 -5.23 6.24
C ARG A 245 -14.04 -4.27 7.41
N LYS A 246 -13.36 -4.51 8.54
CA LYS A 246 -13.40 -3.64 9.71
C LYS A 246 -12.73 -2.29 9.47
N MET A 247 -11.66 -2.26 8.67
CA MET A 247 -10.96 -1.02 8.31
C MET A 247 -11.75 -0.10 7.37
N GLY A 248 -12.62 -0.66 6.55
CA GLY A 248 -13.40 0.08 5.56
C GLY A 248 -14.60 0.80 6.17
#